data_AF-A0AA37ELJ6-F1
#
_entry.id   AF-A0AA37ELJ6-F1
#
_cell.length_a   1.000
_cell.length_b   1.000
_cell.length_c   1.000
_cell.angle_alpha   90.00
_cell.angle_beta   90.00
_cell.angle_gamma   90.00
#
_symmetry.space_group_name_H-M   'P 1'
#
loop_
_entity.id
_entity.type
_entity.pdbx_description
1 polymer ?
#
loop_
_entity_poly.entity_id
_entity_poly.type
_entity_poly.pdbx_seq_one_letter_code
_entity_poly.pdbx_strand_id
1 'polypeptide(L)'
;MVHEMEVWGYQVTGTDISMGQDFLTVSPVSCDWIITNPPFSLSEVFIRRCQYIGKPFALLLKSQFWHARKRLELFQEDPPAWVLPLTWRPDFLFKTRGRGTPLMDVLWCVWAAPELPRFGTHYQPLPRPDMGGIT
;
A
#
# COMPACT_ATOMS: atom_id res chain seq x y z
N MET A 1 1.54 -8.58 7.39
CA MET A 1 0.92 -7.25 7.56
C MET A 1 -0.20 -7.29 8.60
N VAL A 2 -1.24 -8.10 8.39
CA VAL A 2 -2.37 -8.24 9.35
C VAL A 2 -1.87 -8.60 10.74
N HIS A 3 -1.08 -9.68 10.85
CA HIS A 3 -0.52 -10.12 12.12
C HIS A 3 0.28 -9.03 12.83
N GLU A 4 1.16 -8.33 12.12
CA GLU A 4 1.96 -7.26 12.71
C GLU A 4 1.07 -6.11 13.20
N MET A 5 0.06 -5.70 12.43
CA MET A 5 -0.89 -4.66 12.87
C MET A 5 -1.68 -5.07 14.13
N GLU A 6 -2.10 -6.33 14.22
CA GLU A 6 -2.75 -6.88 15.41
C GLU A 6 -1.81 -6.88 16.63
N VAL A 7 -0.53 -7.23 16.45
CA VAL A 7 0.50 -7.17 17.50
C VAL A 7 0.68 -5.75 18.02
N TRP A 8 0.55 -4.74 17.15
CA TRP A 8 0.57 -3.33 17.53
C TRP A 8 -0.76 -2.82 18.14
N GLY A 9 -1.73 -3.71 18.36
CA GLY A 9 -3.00 -3.41 19.04
C GLY A 9 -4.10 -2.84 18.16
N TYR A 10 -3.93 -2.84 16.84
CA TYR A 10 -4.97 -2.38 15.92
C TYR A 10 -6.03 -3.47 15.72
N GLN A 11 -7.29 -3.03 15.58
CA GLN A 11 -8.36 -3.91 15.08
C GLN A 11 -8.23 -4.02 13.57
N VAL A 12 -8.05 -5.24 13.06
CA VAL A 12 -7.79 -5.49 11.64
C VAL A 12 -8.88 -6.40 11.07
N THR A 13 -9.50 -5.94 9.98
CA THR A 13 -10.37 -6.78 9.16
C THR A 13 -9.61 -7.20 7.92
N GLY A 14 -9.19 -8.47 7.85
CA GLY A 14 -8.54 -9.02 6.67
C GLY A 14 -9.56 -9.34 5.57
N THR A 15 -9.44 -8.70 4.41
CA THR A 15 -10.26 -9.00 3.21
C THR A 15 -9.43 -9.70 2.14
N ASP A 16 -8.76 -10.80 2.51
CA ASP A 16 -7.97 -11.56 1.55
C ASP A 16 -8.90 -12.37 0.62
N ILE A 17 -8.53 -12.48 -0.65
CA ILE A 17 -9.24 -13.34 -1.63
C ILE A 17 -9.27 -14.78 -1.11
N SER A 18 -8.25 -15.20 -0.35
CA SER A 18 -8.22 -16.52 0.29
C SER A 18 -9.32 -16.71 1.35
N MET A 19 -9.94 -15.64 1.84
CA MET A 19 -11.07 -15.66 2.78
C MET A 19 -12.42 -15.49 2.06
N GLY A 20 -12.43 -15.55 0.72
CA GLY A 20 -13.66 -15.51 -0.09
C GLY A 20 -14.24 -14.12 -0.31
N GLN A 21 -13.52 -13.06 0.05
CA GLN A 21 -13.94 -11.67 -0.18
C GLN A 21 -12.97 -10.99 -1.16
N ASP A 22 -13.51 -10.50 -2.28
CA ASP A 22 -12.76 -9.67 -3.21
C ASP A 22 -12.96 -8.19 -2.83
N PHE A 23 -11.89 -7.54 -2.38
CA PHE A 23 -11.89 -6.11 -2.01
C PHE A 23 -12.47 -5.20 -3.11
N LEU A 24 -12.30 -5.58 -4.38
CA LEU A 24 -12.78 -4.79 -5.50
C LEU A 24 -14.32 -4.82 -5.64
N THR A 25 -14.99 -5.81 -5.06
CA THR A 25 -16.44 -6.02 -5.24
C THR A 25 -17.23 -6.08 -3.93
N VAL A 26 -16.59 -6.42 -2.80
CA VAL A 26 -17.24 -6.51 -1.49
C VAL A 26 -17.82 -5.15 -1.07
N SER A 27 -18.98 -5.16 -0.42
CA SER A 27 -19.53 -3.96 0.21
C SER A 27 -18.52 -3.35 1.18
N PRO A 28 -18.33 -2.01 1.20
CA PRO A 28 -17.38 -1.38 2.09
C PRO A 28 -17.64 -1.77 3.55
N VAL A 29 -16.61 -2.27 4.21
CA VAL A 29 -16.64 -2.56 5.64
C VAL A 29 -16.34 -1.27 6.40
N SER A 30 -17.01 -1.06 7.54
CA SER A 30 -16.69 0.06 8.43
C SER A 30 -15.24 -0.05 8.90
N CYS A 31 -14.44 0.96 8.55
CA CYS A 31 -13.04 1.05 8.93
C CYS A 31 -12.61 2.52 9.00
N ASP A 32 -11.52 2.77 9.71
CA ASP A 32 -10.87 4.07 9.76
C ASP A 32 -9.85 4.24 8.64
N TRP A 33 -9.16 3.16 8.26
CA TRP A 33 -8.08 3.16 7.27
C TRP A 33 -8.12 1.91 6.38
N ILE A 34 -7.67 2.08 5.14
CA ILE A 34 -7.41 0.97 4.22
C ILE A 34 -5.90 0.84 4.02
N ILE A 35 -5.31 -0.30 4.38
CA ILE A 35 -3.88 -0.55 4.21
C ILE A 35 -3.72 -1.87 3.47
N THR A 36 -3.08 -1.86 2.30
CA THR A 36 -2.93 -3.08 1.51
C THR A 36 -1.68 -3.09 0.62
N ASN A 37 -1.21 -4.30 0.32
CA ASN A 37 -0.22 -4.58 -0.70
C ASN A 37 -0.95 -5.21 -1.91
N PRO A 38 -1.52 -4.41 -2.81
CA PRO A 38 -2.36 -4.93 -3.87
C PRO A 38 -1.52 -5.73 -4.88
N PRO A 39 -2.10 -6.71 -5.59
CA PRO A 39 -1.48 -7.27 -6.77
C PRO A 39 -1.04 -6.15 -7.72
N PHE A 40 0.25 -6.09 -8.07
CA PHE A 40 0.80 -4.93 -8.78
C PHE A 40 0.18 -4.67 -10.17
N SER A 41 -0.40 -5.69 -10.81
CA SER A 41 -1.15 -5.54 -12.06
C SER A 41 -2.47 -4.78 -11.87
N LEU A 42 -3.01 -4.75 -10.65
CA LEU A 42 -4.31 -4.16 -10.29
C LEU A 42 -4.17 -2.87 -9.46
N SER A 43 -2.96 -2.35 -9.23
CA SER A 43 -2.71 -1.20 -8.34
C SER A 43 -3.62 0.01 -8.60
N GLU A 44 -3.86 0.37 -9.86
CA GLU A 44 -4.75 1.49 -10.20
C GLU A 44 -6.21 1.21 -9.86
N VAL A 45 -6.70 -0.01 -10.09
CA VAL A 45 -8.07 -0.42 -9.75
C VAL A 45 -8.27 -0.34 -8.23
N PHE A 46 -7.26 -0.74 -7.46
CA PHE A 46 -7.26 -0.59 -6.00
C PHE A 46 -7.27 0.88 -5.56
N ILE A 47 -6.47 1.76 -6.18
CA ILE A 47 -6.50 3.21 -5.88
C ILE A 47 -7.90 3.77 -6.10
N ARG A 48 -8.50 3.49 -7.28
CA ARG A 48 -9.85 3.95 -7.62
C ARG A 48 -10.90 3.42 -6.64
N ARG A 49 -10.78 2.17 -6.20
CA ARG A 49 -11.67 1.57 -5.19
C ARG A 49 -11.54 2.25 -3.84
N CYS A 50 -10.32 2.54 -3.38
CA CYS A 50 -10.10 3.25 -2.12
C CYS A 50 -10.66 4.68 -2.17
N GLN A 51 -10.46 5.38 -3.28
CA GLN A 51 -11.06 6.71 -3.53
C GLN A 51 -12.58 6.67 -3.46
N TYR A 52 -13.21 5.66 -4.08
CA TYR A 52 -14.66 5.46 -4.00
C TYR A 52 -15.15 5.20 -2.57
N ILE A 53 -14.41 4.42 -1.77
CA ILE A 53 -14.75 4.15 -0.37
C ILE A 53 -14.61 5.42 0.50
N GLY A 54 -13.74 6.36 0.12
CA GLY A 54 -13.62 7.66 0.77
C GLY A 54 -12.95 7.63 2.15
N LYS A 55 -12.15 6.59 2.43
CA LYS A 55 -11.35 6.47 3.65
C LYS A 55 -9.89 6.79 3.36
N PRO A 56 -9.11 7.31 4.32
CA PRO A 56 -7.66 7.42 4.14
C PRO A 56 -7.06 6.04 3.89
N PHE A 57 -6.03 5.99 3.03
CA PHE A 57 -5.49 4.72 2.59
C PHE A 57 -3.99 4.76 2.28
N ALA A 58 -3.33 3.62 2.48
CA ALA A 58 -1.93 3.41 2.15
C ALA A 58 -1.76 2.14 1.32
N LEU A 59 -1.09 2.27 0.16
CA LEU A 59 -0.82 1.15 -0.74
C LEU A 59 0.67 0.94 -0.92
N LEU A 60 1.12 -0.31 -0.84
CA LEU A 60 2.48 -0.70 -1.22
C LEU A 60 2.52 -0.91 -2.73
N LEU A 61 3.26 -0.07 -3.45
CA LEU A 61 3.33 -0.07 -4.91
C LEU A 61 4.76 -0.32 -5.39
N LYS A 62 4.93 -0.76 -6.64
CA LYS A 62 6.24 -0.76 -7.29
C LYS A 62 6.79 0.66 -7.35
N SER A 63 8.09 0.84 -7.13
CA SER A 63 8.70 2.18 -7.20
C SER A 63 8.53 2.86 -8.56
N GLN A 64 8.43 2.06 -9.63
CA GLN A 64 8.21 2.52 -11.00
C GLN A 64 6.73 2.83 -11.31
N PHE A 65 5.80 2.70 -10.37
CA PHE A 65 4.36 2.80 -10.63
C PHE A 65 3.97 4.11 -11.32
N TRP A 66 4.58 5.23 -10.93
CA TRP A 66 4.31 6.56 -11.48
C TRP A 66 5.02 6.86 -12.80
N HIS A 67 5.91 5.99 -13.28
CA HIS A 67 6.75 6.25 -14.46
C HIS A 67 6.08 5.88 -15.80
N ALA A 68 4.78 5.54 -15.77
CA ALA A 68 4.02 5.31 -16.98
C ALA A 68 3.20 6.56 -17.34
N ARG A 69 3.23 7.00 -18.61
CA ARG A 69 2.49 8.17 -19.09
C ARG A 69 1.01 8.18 -18.69
N LYS A 70 0.35 7.02 -18.74
CA LYS A 70 -1.07 6.85 -18.34
C LYS A 70 -1.35 7.14 -16.86
N ARG A 71 -0.33 7.29 -16.03
CA ARG A 71 -0.45 7.55 -14.58
C ARG A 71 -0.47 9.04 -14.27
N LEU A 72 -0.14 9.90 -15.25
CA LEU A 72 -0.14 11.34 -15.07
C LEU A 72 -1.53 11.85 -14.70
N GLU A 73 -2.56 11.41 -15.43
CA GLU A 73 -3.96 11.80 -15.17
C GLU A 73 -4.40 11.35 -13.77
N LEU A 74 -4.18 10.07 -13.43
CA LEU A 74 -4.46 9.54 -12.09
C LEU A 74 -3.77 10.35 -10.97
N PHE A 75 -2.52 10.75 -11.17
CA PHE A 75 -1.78 11.54 -10.19
C PHE A 75 -2.30 12.98 -10.09
N GLN A 76 -2.72 13.59 -11.19
CA GLN A 76 -3.24 14.96 -11.21
C GLN A 76 -4.64 15.08 -10.59
N GLU A 77 -5.47 14.05 -10.76
CA GLU A 77 -6.83 14.01 -10.19
C GLU A 77 -6.82 13.95 -8.66
N ASP A 78 -6.00 13.07 -8.09
CA ASP A 78 -5.93 12.86 -6.65
C ASP A 78 -4.54 12.30 -6.27
N PRO A 79 -3.53 13.19 -6.12
CA PRO A 79 -2.17 12.77 -5.81
C PRO A 79 -2.08 12.21 -4.37
N PRO A 80 -1.19 11.23 -4.13
CA PRO A 80 -0.89 10.84 -2.76
C PRO A 80 -0.29 12.03 -2.00
N ALA A 81 -0.63 12.14 -0.72
CA ALA A 81 -0.02 13.10 0.19
C ALA A 81 1.44 12.72 0.48
N TRP A 82 1.74 11.42 0.53
CA TRP A 82 3.09 10.90 0.77
C TRP A 82 3.48 9.83 -0.23
N VAL A 83 4.70 9.93 -0.73
CA VAL A 83 5.45 8.88 -1.42
C VAL A 83 6.64 8.52 -0.52
N LEU A 84 6.66 7.29 -0.05
CA LEU A 84 7.59 6.79 0.96
C LEU A 84 8.37 5.59 0.40
N PRO A 85 9.44 5.84 -0.40
CA PRO A 85 10.27 4.77 -0.94
C PRO A 85 10.98 3.99 0.17
N LEU A 86 10.99 2.67 0.06
CA LEU A 86 11.79 1.86 0.97
C LEU A 86 13.25 1.88 0.50
N THR A 87 14.17 2.13 1.44
CA THR A 87 15.63 2.05 1.17
C THR A 87 16.19 0.62 1.27
N TRP A 88 15.29 -0.37 1.37
CA TRP A 88 15.59 -1.80 1.32
C TRP A 88 14.53 -2.50 0.47
N ARG A 89 14.84 -3.73 0.04
CA ARG A 89 13.91 -4.54 -0.73
C ARG A 89 13.28 -5.61 0.16
N PRO A 90 11.96 -5.54 0.42
CA PRO A 90 11.27 -6.62 1.11
C PRO A 90 11.30 -7.89 0.26
N ASP A 91 11.56 -9.03 0.89
CA ASP A 91 11.37 -10.33 0.26
C ASP A 91 9.90 -10.75 0.45
N PHE A 92 9.18 -10.95 -0.64
CA PHE A 92 7.78 -11.41 -0.60
C PHE A 92 7.66 -12.92 -0.87
N LEU A 93 8.77 -13.59 -1.20
CA LEU A 93 8.81 -14.99 -1.65
C LEU A 93 9.54 -15.92 -0.69
N PHE A 94 9.67 -15.53 0.60
CA PHE A 94 10.38 -16.26 1.65
C PHE A 94 10.11 -17.79 1.71
N LYS A 95 8.96 -18.26 1.20
CA LYS A 95 8.56 -19.68 1.24
C LYS A 95 8.66 -20.44 -0.09
N THR A 96 8.92 -19.78 -1.22
CA THR A 96 8.80 -20.41 -2.56
C THR A 96 10.02 -20.28 -3.46
N ARG A 97 10.93 -19.35 -3.18
CA ARG A 97 12.25 -19.28 -3.82
C ARG A 97 13.32 -19.32 -2.72
N GLY A 98 14.32 -20.18 -2.85
CA GLY A 98 15.51 -20.13 -1.99
C GLY A 98 16.21 -18.77 -2.05
N ARG A 99 17.15 -18.51 -1.12
CA ARG A 99 17.92 -17.25 -0.92
C ARG A 99 18.21 -16.47 -2.22
N GLY A 100 17.25 -15.69 -2.69
CA GLY A 100 17.34 -14.89 -3.90
C GLY A 100 17.11 -13.44 -3.54
N THR A 101 17.94 -12.54 -4.07
CA THR A 101 17.78 -11.11 -3.84
C THR A 101 16.41 -10.65 -4.36
N PRO A 102 15.59 -9.97 -3.55
CA PRO A 102 14.32 -9.46 -4.03
C PRO A 102 14.53 -8.54 -5.24
N LEU A 103 13.76 -8.78 -6.30
CA LEU A 103 13.98 -8.17 -7.61
C LEU A 103 13.36 -6.78 -7.74
N MET A 104 12.52 -6.36 -6.79
CA MET A 104 11.67 -5.18 -6.95
C MET A 104 11.86 -4.19 -5.80
N ASP A 105 12.07 -2.93 -6.17
CA ASP A 105 11.94 -1.79 -5.27
C ASP A 105 10.46 -1.42 -5.14
N VAL A 106 10.04 -1.09 -3.92
CA VAL A 106 8.67 -0.69 -3.59
C VAL A 106 8.67 0.61 -2.79
N LEU A 107 7.53 1.27 -2.80
CA LEU A 107 7.24 2.47 -2.03
C LEU A 107 5.84 2.38 -1.44
N TRP A 108 5.63 3.04 -0.31
CA TRP A 108 4.27 3.30 0.17
C TRP A 108 3.77 4.60 -0.46
N CYS A 109 2.55 4.58 -1.00
CA CYS A 109 1.81 5.80 -1.31
C CYS A 109 0.66 5.96 -0.30
N VAL A 110 0.51 7.15 0.26
CA VAL A 110 -0.51 7.44 1.29
C VAL A 110 -1.41 8.58 0.84
N TRP A 111 -2.72 8.35 0.90
CA TRP A 111 -3.76 9.36 0.66
C TRP A 111 -4.43 9.70 1.98
N ALA A 112 -4.48 10.99 2.28
CA ALA A 112 -5.19 11.51 3.43
C ALA A 112 -6.71 11.49 3.19
N ALA A 113 -7.48 11.60 4.27
CA ALA A 113 -8.92 11.72 4.17
C ALA A 113 -9.31 12.94 3.29
N PRO A 114 -10.36 12.86 2.45
CA PRO A 114 -10.72 13.92 1.51
C PRO A 114 -10.92 15.30 2.14
N GLU A 115 -11.30 15.35 3.42
CA GLU A 115 -11.56 16.56 4.21
C GLU A 115 -10.29 17.29 4.67
N LEU A 116 -9.11 16.67 4.58
CA LEU A 116 -7.85 17.27 5.02
C LEU A 116 -7.21 18.10 3.89
N PRO A 117 -6.73 19.32 4.17
CA PRO A 117 -6.05 20.14 3.17
C PRO A 117 -4.77 19.44 2.70
N ARG A 118 -4.55 19.45 1.38
CA ARG A 118 -3.38 18.85 0.73
C ARG A 118 -2.44 19.93 0.21
N PHE A 119 -1.18 19.88 0.63
CA PHE A 119 -0.12 20.76 0.16
C PHE A 119 0.92 19.97 -0.64
N GLY A 120 0.54 19.56 -1.85
CA GLY A 120 1.41 18.77 -2.73
C GLY A 120 1.68 17.35 -2.20
N THR A 121 2.66 16.69 -2.83
CA THR A 121 3.11 15.34 -2.48
C THR A 121 4.47 15.39 -1.81
N HIS A 122 4.55 14.90 -0.58
CA HIS A 122 5.81 14.75 0.15
C HIS A 122 6.53 13.48 -0.30
N TYR A 123 7.84 13.59 -0.51
CA TYR A 123 8.71 12.46 -0.84
C TYR A 123 9.70 12.23 0.28
N GLN A 124 9.62 11.09 0.97
CA GLN A 124 10.48 10.78 2.11
C GLN A 124 10.93 9.31 2.09
N PRO A 125 12.21 9.03 1.77
CA PRO A 125 12.77 7.68 1.89
C PRO A 125 12.68 7.16 3.32
N LEU A 126 12.27 5.90 3.48
CA LEU A 126 12.19 5.23 4.77
C LEU A 126 13.43 4.37 5.01
N PRO A 127 14.08 4.46 6.19
CA PRO A 127 15.16 3.55 6.57
C PRO A 127 14.60 2.16 6.87
N ARG A 128 15.42 1.13 6.69
CA ARG A 128 15.08 -0.23 7.11
C ARG A 128 14.84 -0.25 8.63
N PRO A 129 13.72 -0.81 9.11
CA PRO A 129 13.48 -0.95 10.55
C PRO A 129 14.55 -1.82 11.21
N ASP A 130 14.99 -1.42 12.40
CA ASP A 130 15.77 -2.30 13.27
C ASP A 130 14.83 -3.31 13.93
N MET A 131 14.92 -4.57 13.51
CA MET A 131 14.04 -5.65 13.96
C MET A 131 14.58 -6.39 15.19
N GLY A 132 15.62 -5.88 15.86
CA GLY A 132 16.06 -6.39 17.17
C GLY A 132 16.41 -7.87 17.22
N GLY A 133 16.94 -8.45 16.13
CA GLY A 133 17.49 -9.82 16.13
C GLY A 133 16.50 -10.97 15.97
N ILE A 134 15.25 -10.74 15.58
CA ILE A 134 14.35 -11.83 15.18
C ILE A 134 14.57 -12.13 13.69
N THR A 135 15.51 -13.03 13.42
CA THR A 135 15.70 -13.69 12.11
C THR A 135 15.06 -15.07 12.10
#